data_AF-A0A1H8MDU1-F1
#
_entry.id   AF-A0A1H8MDU1-F1
#
_cell.length_a   1.000
_cell.length_b   1.000
_cell.length_c   1.000
_cell.angle_alpha   90.00
_cell.angle_beta   90.00
_cell.angle_gamma   90.00
#
_symmetry.space_group_name_H-M   'P 1'
#
loop_
_entity.id
_entity.type
_entity.pdbx_description
1 polymer ?
#
loop_
_entity_poly.entity_id
_entity_poly.type
_entity_poly.pdbx_seq_one_letter_code
_entity_poly.pdbx_strand_id
1 'polypeptide(L)'
;MDHYAYAFTHLKRAPTRYGAAPHKPVLLLSLLELVGKGAVGGNRFAVNAELVGTFKENWELLVTTPHQADFTQPFYYLQSDKAGGEPFWFLIPHPGCQINAHIKSVQRLHEVLDYGCFSEELFVLLCQPENREYLQQLLLNTYLPHTEQAFRQHKAVGDGYLKQVDDYIEGAKNRLPYPPDY
;
A
#
# COMPACT_ATOMS: atom_id res chain seq x y z
N MET A 1 9.96 -10.02 15.42
CA MET A 1 10.14 -10.24 13.96
C MET A 1 9.46 -11.52 13.48
N ASP A 2 9.78 -12.70 14.02
CA ASP A 2 9.23 -13.98 13.54
C ASP A 2 7.70 -14.04 13.50
N HIS A 3 7.03 -13.51 14.52
CA HIS A 3 5.57 -13.46 14.55
C HIS A 3 4.98 -12.53 13.46
N TYR A 4 5.70 -11.46 13.09
CA TYR A 4 5.31 -10.58 11.97
C TYR A 4 5.56 -11.26 10.63
N ALA A 5 6.70 -11.94 10.44
CA ALA A 5 6.97 -12.75 9.25
C ALA A 5 5.90 -13.84 9.06
N TYR A 6 5.51 -14.52 10.14
CA TYR A 6 4.42 -15.48 10.11
C TYR A 6 3.09 -14.81 9.72
N ALA A 7 2.73 -13.69 10.34
CA ALA A 7 1.49 -12.97 10.03
C ALA A 7 1.44 -12.50 8.57
N PHE A 8 2.54 -11.97 8.05
CA PHE A 8 2.67 -11.48 6.67
C PHE A 8 2.58 -12.61 5.63
N THR A 9 2.80 -13.86 6.03
CA THR A 9 2.64 -15.03 5.15
C THR A 9 1.32 -15.79 5.37
N HIS A 10 0.53 -15.41 6.38
CA HIS A 10 -0.74 -16.05 6.76
C HIS A 10 -1.93 -15.07 6.79
N LEU A 11 -1.94 -14.09 5.89
CA LEU A 11 -3.02 -13.11 5.76
C LEU A 11 -4.37 -13.78 5.46
N LYS A 12 -5.42 -13.30 6.14
CA LYS A 12 -6.81 -13.68 5.89
C LYS A 12 -7.28 -13.06 4.57
N ARG A 13 -7.35 -13.87 3.52
CA ARG A 13 -7.78 -13.47 2.17
C ARG A 13 -9.15 -14.05 1.85
N ALA A 14 -10.03 -13.22 1.29
CA ALA A 14 -11.34 -13.67 0.86
C ALA A 14 -11.21 -14.65 -0.32
N PRO A 15 -11.97 -15.77 -0.33
CA PRO A 15 -12.07 -16.61 -1.52
C PRO A 15 -12.86 -15.89 -2.61
N THR A 16 -12.40 -15.98 -3.85
CA THR A 16 -13.11 -15.43 -5.01
C THR A 16 -13.15 -16.47 -6.13
N ARG A 17 -13.93 -16.20 -7.18
CA ARG A 17 -13.94 -17.03 -8.40
C ARG A 17 -12.59 -17.06 -9.14
N TYR A 18 -11.66 -16.17 -8.81
CA TYR A 18 -10.32 -16.07 -9.40
C TYR A 18 -9.21 -16.56 -8.47
N GLY A 19 -9.57 -17.24 -7.37
CA GLY A 19 -8.67 -17.61 -6.29
C GLY A 19 -8.72 -16.64 -5.10
N ALA A 20 -7.80 -16.82 -4.16
CA ALA A 20 -7.74 -15.98 -2.97
C ALA A 20 -7.37 -14.52 -3.34
N ALA A 21 -8.11 -13.56 -2.78
CA ALA A 21 -7.99 -12.15 -3.10
C ALA A 21 -6.57 -11.59 -2.83
N PRO A 22 -5.89 -10.95 -3.82
CA PRO A 22 -4.53 -10.42 -3.67
C PRO A 22 -4.47 -9.06 -2.93
N HIS A 23 -5.61 -8.48 -2.59
CA HIS A 23 -5.75 -7.12 -2.09
C HIS A 23 -4.95 -6.77 -0.84
N LYS A 24 -4.97 -7.61 0.21
CA LYS A 24 -4.18 -7.36 1.43
C LYS A 24 -2.66 -7.46 1.19
N PRO A 25 -2.15 -8.50 0.50
CA PRO A 25 -0.74 -8.53 0.09
C PRO A 25 -0.29 -7.26 -0.64
N VAL A 26 -1.04 -6.81 -1.66
CA VAL A 26 -0.70 -5.61 -2.44
C VAL A 26 -0.77 -4.35 -1.57
N LEU A 27 -1.74 -4.26 -0.66
CA LEU A 27 -1.81 -3.15 0.30
C LEU A 27 -0.56 -3.11 1.19
N LEU A 28 -0.18 -4.23 1.81
CA LEU A 28 1.00 -4.26 2.69
C LEU A 28 2.26 -3.88 1.93
N LEU A 29 2.45 -4.39 0.71
CA LEU A 29 3.57 -3.99 -0.16
C LEU A 29 3.60 -2.47 -0.39
N SER A 30 2.43 -1.87 -0.62
CA SER A 30 2.31 -0.43 -0.84
C SER A 30 2.62 0.37 0.43
N LEU A 31 2.17 -0.09 1.61
CA LEU A 31 2.48 0.53 2.89
C LEU A 31 3.98 0.46 3.20
N LEU A 32 4.63 -0.69 2.94
CA LEU A 32 6.09 -0.86 3.09
C LEU A 32 6.86 0.11 2.18
N GLU A 33 6.42 0.26 0.94
CA GLU A 33 7.03 1.18 -0.03
C GLU A 33 6.92 2.64 0.44
N LEU A 34 5.78 3.06 0.96
CA LEU A 34 5.59 4.41 1.51
C LEU A 34 6.50 4.68 2.70
N VAL A 35 6.67 3.71 3.61
CA VAL A 35 7.63 3.82 4.71
C VAL A 35 9.05 3.97 4.17
N GLY A 36 9.43 3.16 3.17
CA GLY A 36 10.75 3.22 2.54
C GLY A 36 11.05 4.55 1.86
N LYS A 37 10.04 5.19 1.27
CA LYS A 37 10.14 6.52 0.63
C LYS A 37 10.19 7.68 1.63
N GLY A 38 9.93 7.44 2.92
CA GLY A 38 9.76 8.51 3.90
C GLY A 38 8.52 9.37 3.65
N ALA A 39 7.58 8.88 2.83
CA ALA A 39 6.34 9.56 2.45
C ALA A 39 5.34 9.69 3.61
N VAL A 40 5.55 8.91 4.67
CA VAL A 40 4.67 8.84 5.83
C VAL A 40 5.23 9.71 6.95
N GLY A 41 4.43 10.66 7.45
CA GLY A 41 4.75 11.45 8.65
C GLY A 41 4.66 10.61 9.92
N GLY A 42 5.63 9.71 10.14
CA GLY A 42 5.61 8.73 11.23
C GLY A 42 4.63 7.57 10.96
N ASN A 43 4.15 6.94 12.03
CA ASN A 43 3.23 5.79 11.96
C ASN A 43 1.78 6.22 11.67
N ARG A 44 1.55 6.96 10.58
CA ARG A 44 0.25 7.54 10.22
C ARG A 44 0.00 7.51 8.72
N PHE A 45 -0.79 6.54 8.28
CA PHE A 45 -1.15 6.35 6.87
C PHE A 45 -2.52 6.96 6.59
N ALA A 46 -2.53 8.22 6.13
CA ALA A 46 -3.74 8.89 5.68
C ALA A 46 -4.21 8.32 4.33
N VAL A 47 -5.52 8.39 4.08
CA VAL A 47 -6.12 7.92 2.83
C VAL A 47 -6.03 9.04 1.80
N ASN A 48 -4.86 9.16 1.18
CA ASN A 48 -4.50 10.25 0.29
C ASN A 48 -4.14 9.75 -1.12
N ALA A 49 -3.87 10.69 -2.04
CA ALA A 49 -3.52 10.38 -3.42
C ALA A 49 -2.25 9.53 -3.53
N GLU A 50 -1.29 9.70 -2.62
CA GLU A 50 -0.02 8.97 -2.64
C GLU A 50 -0.21 7.48 -2.29
N LEU A 51 -1.00 7.17 -1.26
CA LEU A 51 -1.37 5.79 -0.93
C LEU A 51 -2.16 5.14 -2.08
N VAL A 52 -3.14 5.86 -2.62
CA VAL A 52 -3.98 5.36 -3.72
C VAL A 52 -3.15 5.10 -4.98
N GLY A 53 -2.25 6.03 -5.32
CA GLY A 53 -1.34 5.90 -6.47
C GLY A 53 -0.38 4.74 -6.30
N THR A 54 0.28 4.64 -5.15
CA THR A 54 1.22 3.55 -4.84
C THR A 54 0.53 2.19 -4.90
N PHE A 55 -0.68 2.08 -4.34
CA PHE A 55 -1.47 0.85 -4.43
C PHE A 55 -1.82 0.47 -5.87
N LYS A 56 -2.28 1.43 -6.68
CA LYS A 56 -2.66 1.17 -8.08
C LYS A 56 -1.46 0.77 -8.93
N GLU A 57 -0.33 1.46 -8.79
CA GLU A 57 0.90 1.10 -9.49
C GLU A 57 1.33 -0.34 -9.12
N ASN A 58 1.37 -0.65 -7.83
CA ASN A 58 1.73 -1.99 -7.38
C ASN A 58 0.71 -3.04 -7.83
N TRP A 59 -0.57 -2.71 -7.86
CA TRP A 59 -1.62 -3.58 -8.37
C TRP A 59 -1.39 -3.94 -9.84
N GLU A 60 -1.15 -2.95 -10.69
CA GLU A 60 -0.94 -3.14 -12.13
C GLU A 60 0.29 -4.02 -12.42
N LEU A 61 1.34 -3.87 -11.63
CA LEU A 61 2.56 -4.66 -11.77
C LEU A 61 2.42 -6.10 -11.27
N LEU A 62 1.57 -6.34 -10.25
CA LEU A 62 1.54 -7.60 -9.52
C LEU A 62 0.35 -8.49 -9.83
N VAL A 63 -0.82 -7.92 -10.13
CA VAL A 63 -2.09 -8.65 -10.23
C VAL A 63 -2.46 -8.88 -11.70
N THR A 64 -2.28 -10.12 -12.15
CA THR A 64 -2.64 -10.56 -13.52
C THR A 64 -4.03 -11.18 -13.63
N THR A 65 -4.73 -11.33 -12.51
CA THR A 65 -6.06 -11.91 -12.45
C THR A 65 -7.14 -10.83 -12.61
N PRO A 66 -8.38 -11.17 -13.02
CA PRO A 66 -9.44 -10.17 -13.26
C PRO A 66 -10.05 -9.54 -11.99
N HIS A 67 -9.32 -9.53 -10.86
CA HIS A 67 -9.73 -8.79 -9.67
C HIS A 67 -9.73 -7.29 -9.96
N GLN A 68 -10.66 -6.56 -9.36
CA GLN A 68 -10.66 -5.10 -9.43
C GLN A 68 -9.73 -4.51 -8.38
N ALA A 69 -8.96 -3.50 -8.78
CA ALA A 69 -8.12 -2.72 -7.89
C ALA A 69 -8.99 -1.89 -6.95
N ASP A 70 -9.14 -2.35 -5.70
CA ASP A 70 -9.81 -1.62 -4.64
C ASP A 70 -9.06 -1.79 -3.31
N PHE A 71 -8.48 -0.70 -2.81
CA PHE A 71 -7.75 -0.70 -1.55
C PHE A 71 -8.67 -0.50 -0.33
N THR A 72 -9.94 -0.14 -0.51
CA THR A 72 -10.87 0.19 0.59
C THR A 72 -11.05 -0.98 1.55
N GLN A 73 -11.45 -2.13 1.01
CA GLN A 73 -11.67 -3.34 1.81
C GLN A 73 -10.39 -3.83 2.49
N PRO A 74 -9.23 -3.99 1.80
CA PRO A 74 -8.03 -4.45 2.48
C PRO A 74 -7.55 -3.44 3.54
N PHE A 75 -7.70 -2.13 3.33
CA PHE A 75 -7.31 -1.12 4.34
C PHE A 75 -8.14 -1.28 5.62
N TYR A 76 -9.44 -1.47 5.47
CA TYR A 76 -10.34 -1.70 6.59
C TYR A 76 -10.11 -3.06 7.28
N TYR A 77 -9.97 -4.16 6.52
CA TYR A 77 -9.92 -5.51 7.09
C TYR A 77 -8.54 -5.97 7.53
N LEU A 78 -7.47 -5.22 7.23
CA LEU A 78 -6.13 -5.59 7.72
C LEU A 78 -6.09 -5.64 9.27
N GLN A 79 -6.96 -4.88 9.95
CA GLN A 79 -7.11 -4.93 11.42
C GLN A 79 -7.58 -6.30 11.95
N SER A 80 -8.08 -7.18 11.08
CA SER A 80 -8.48 -8.56 11.44
C SER A 80 -7.31 -9.55 11.45
N ASP A 81 -6.18 -9.18 10.87
CA ASP A 81 -4.95 -9.97 10.88
C ASP A 81 -4.16 -9.70 12.17
N LYS A 82 -3.44 -10.71 12.64
CA LYS A 82 -2.79 -10.72 13.94
C LYS A 82 -1.37 -11.26 13.85
N ALA A 83 -0.48 -10.73 14.66
CA ALA A 83 0.87 -11.21 14.84
C ALA A 83 1.08 -11.50 16.34
N GLY A 84 1.50 -12.72 16.69
CA GLY A 84 1.65 -13.11 18.10
C GLY A 84 0.35 -13.11 18.92
N GLY A 85 -0.82 -13.17 18.27
CA GLY A 85 -2.13 -13.11 18.92
C GLY A 85 -2.77 -11.72 18.98
N GLU A 86 -1.99 -10.68 18.72
CA GLU A 86 -2.40 -9.27 18.78
C GLU A 86 -2.58 -8.65 17.39
N PRO A 87 -3.52 -7.70 17.20
CA PRO A 87 -3.61 -6.93 15.96
C PRO A 87 -2.33 -6.13 15.71
N PHE A 88 -1.91 -6.05 14.45
CA PHE A 88 -0.75 -5.22 14.05
C PHE A 88 -1.13 -4.00 13.21
N TRP A 89 -2.41 -3.85 12.87
CA TRP A 89 -2.94 -2.73 12.09
C TRP A 89 -4.16 -2.16 12.78
N PHE A 90 -4.19 -0.84 12.90
CA PHE A 90 -5.21 -0.10 13.62
C PHE A 90 -5.78 1.00 12.73
N LEU A 91 -7.05 1.29 12.91
CA LEU A 91 -7.76 2.36 12.22
C LEU A 91 -8.13 3.42 13.23
N ILE A 92 -7.68 4.65 13.00
CA ILE A 92 -7.95 5.77 13.88
C ILE A 92 -9.01 6.65 13.23
N PRO A 93 -10.21 6.76 13.82
CA PRO A 93 -11.25 7.63 13.30
C PRO A 93 -10.94 9.11 13.54
N HIS A 94 -11.55 9.98 12.77
CA HIS A 94 -11.58 11.41 13.09
C HIS A 94 -12.22 11.64 14.48
N PRO A 95 -11.82 12.72 15.20
CA PRO A 95 -12.47 13.09 16.44
C PRO A 95 -14.00 13.18 16.30
N GLY A 96 -14.72 12.45 17.15
CA GLY A 96 -16.19 12.39 17.11
C GLY A 96 -16.78 11.35 16.14
N CYS A 97 -15.96 10.69 15.32
CA CYS A 97 -16.39 9.56 14.49
C CYS A 97 -16.19 8.22 15.22
N GLN A 98 -17.00 7.23 14.85
CA GLN A 98 -16.85 5.84 15.28
C GLN A 98 -16.83 4.92 14.07
N ILE A 99 -15.99 3.89 14.14
CA ILE A 99 -15.94 2.81 13.15
C ILE A 99 -16.87 1.71 13.63
N ASN A 100 -18.15 1.86 13.33
CA ASN A 100 -19.24 1.02 13.86
C ASN A 100 -19.87 0.10 12.82
N ALA A 101 -19.42 0.17 11.56
CA ALA A 101 -19.90 -0.68 10.50
C ALA A 101 -18.80 -0.96 9.47
N HIS A 102 -18.99 -2.04 8.71
CA HIS A 102 -18.18 -2.35 7.54
C HIS A 102 -18.16 -1.16 6.56
N ILE A 103 -16.97 -0.64 6.29
CA ILE A 103 -16.77 0.42 5.31
C ILE A 103 -16.79 -0.19 3.92
N LYS A 104 -17.68 0.29 3.04
CA LYS A 104 -17.90 -0.28 1.69
C LYS A 104 -17.47 0.64 0.53
N SER A 105 -16.93 1.82 0.82
CA SER A 105 -16.48 2.77 -0.21
C SER A 105 -15.30 3.62 0.27
N VAL A 106 -14.46 4.05 -0.67
CA VAL A 106 -13.34 4.98 -0.41
C VAL A 106 -13.86 6.27 0.24
N GLN A 107 -14.99 6.80 -0.25
CA GLN A 107 -15.58 8.01 0.30
C GLN A 107 -15.90 7.84 1.79
N ARG A 108 -16.56 6.74 2.17
CA ARG A 108 -16.89 6.51 3.57
C ARG A 108 -15.64 6.28 4.42
N LEU A 109 -14.62 5.67 3.83
CA LEU A 109 -13.33 5.45 4.47
C LEU A 109 -12.66 6.80 4.78
N HIS A 110 -12.62 7.71 3.82
CA HIS A 110 -12.09 9.07 3.97
C HIS A 110 -12.91 9.94 4.94
N GLU A 111 -14.24 9.80 4.98
CA GLU A 111 -15.09 10.58 5.89
C GLU A 111 -14.94 10.19 7.37
N VAL A 112 -14.57 8.94 7.66
CA VAL A 112 -14.58 8.39 9.02
C VAL A 112 -13.18 8.26 9.59
N LEU A 113 -12.19 7.95 8.76
CA LEU A 113 -10.82 7.66 9.18
C LEU A 113 -9.93 8.89 9.09
N ASP A 114 -9.24 9.18 10.18
CA ASP A 114 -8.10 10.09 10.18
C ASP A 114 -6.89 9.41 9.51
N TYR A 115 -6.53 8.21 9.98
CA TYR A 115 -5.44 7.42 9.41
C TYR A 115 -5.51 5.95 9.84
N GLY A 116 -4.78 5.09 9.12
CA GLY A 116 -4.39 3.76 9.61
C GLY A 116 -2.97 3.79 10.17
N CYS A 117 -2.65 2.92 11.12
CA CYS A 117 -1.29 2.80 11.66
C CYS A 117 -0.94 1.35 11.99
N PHE A 118 0.34 1.01 11.94
CA PHE A 118 0.83 -0.26 12.45
C PHE A 118 0.90 -0.24 13.98
N SER A 119 1.10 -1.39 14.62
CA SER A 119 1.59 -1.41 16.01
C SER A 119 2.93 -0.66 16.08
N GLU A 120 3.18 0.02 17.20
CA GLU A 120 4.44 0.76 17.37
C GLU A 120 5.67 -0.14 17.21
N GLU A 121 5.62 -1.36 17.75
CA GLU A 121 6.68 -2.36 17.59
C GLU A 121 6.92 -2.70 16.11
N LEU A 122 5.86 -2.98 15.35
CA LEU A 122 6.00 -3.27 13.93
C LEU A 122 6.53 -2.05 13.18
N PHE A 123 6.02 -0.85 13.45
CA PHE A 123 6.47 0.35 12.76
C PHE A 123 7.97 0.62 12.97
N VAL A 124 8.47 0.47 14.21
CA VAL A 124 9.90 0.60 14.52
C VAL A 124 10.73 -0.41 13.72
N LEU A 125 10.26 -1.67 13.60
CA LEU A 125 10.93 -2.66 12.76
C LEU A 125 10.90 -2.25 11.28
N LEU A 126 9.77 -1.75 10.80
CA LEU A 126 9.60 -1.27 9.43
C LEU A 126 10.41 -0.01 9.13
N CYS A 127 10.89 0.74 10.12
CA CYS A 127 11.84 1.83 9.86
C CYS A 127 13.21 1.31 9.39
N GLN A 128 13.58 0.06 9.68
CA GLN A 128 14.82 -0.56 9.22
C GLN A 128 14.67 -1.10 7.78
N PRO A 129 15.52 -0.69 6.81
CA PRO A 129 15.45 -1.15 5.42
C PRO A 129 15.47 -2.67 5.27
N GLU A 130 16.42 -3.34 5.91
CA GLU A 130 16.58 -4.80 5.89
C GLU A 130 15.32 -5.56 6.33
N ASN A 131 14.60 -5.07 7.35
CA ASN A 131 13.34 -5.68 7.79
C ASN A 131 12.23 -5.48 6.76
N ARG A 132 12.14 -4.30 6.14
CA ARG A 132 11.16 -4.03 5.08
C ARG A 132 11.41 -4.92 3.87
N GLU A 133 12.66 -5.00 3.42
CA GLU A 133 13.05 -5.82 2.27
C GLU A 133 12.74 -7.30 2.52
N TYR A 134 13.05 -7.80 3.71
CA TYR A 134 12.73 -9.17 4.11
C TYR A 134 11.21 -9.44 4.10
N LEU A 135 10.39 -8.58 4.71
CA LEU A 135 8.93 -8.75 4.73
C LEU A 135 8.31 -8.59 3.33
N GLN A 136 8.85 -7.68 2.51
CA GLN A 136 8.47 -7.51 1.11
C GLN A 136 8.73 -8.79 0.32
N GLN A 137 9.91 -9.39 0.47
CA GLN A 137 10.25 -10.65 -0.18
C GLN A 137 9.31 -11.78 0.27
N LEU A 138 9.00 -11.88 1.56
CA LEU A 138 8.03 -12.87 2.04
C LEU A 138 6.65 -12.71 1.42
N LEU A 139 6.14 -11.48 1.32
CA LEU A 139 4.84 -11.19 0.71
C LEU A 139 4.82 -11.59 -0.77
N LEU A 140 5.86 -11.21 -1.53
CA LEU A 140 5.95 -11.52 -2.96
C LEU A 140 6.05 -13.03 -3.19
N ASN A 141 6.95 -13.71 -2.49
CA ASN A 141 7.16 -15.15 -2.65
C ASN A 141 5.93 -15.97 -2.27
N THR A 142 5.17 -15.52 -1.27
CA THR A 142 4.01 -16.27 -0.75
C THR A 142 2.77 -16.07 -1.61
N TYR A 143 2.53 -14.86 -2.12
CA TYR A 143 1.24 -14.51 -2.72
C TYR A 143 1.31 -14.16 -4.20
N LEU A 144 2.45 -13.70 -4.68
CA LEU A 144 2.62 -13.12 -6.02
C LEU A 144 3.90 -13.63 -6.72
N PRO A 145 4.26 -14.93 -6.62
CA PRO A 145 5.56 -15.42 -7.08
C PRO A 145 5.75 -15.30 -8.60
N HIS A 146 4.66 -15.32 -9.36
CA HIS A 146 4.73 -15.26 -10.83
C HIS A 146 5.07 -13.86 -11.36
N THR A 147 4.81 -12.80 -10.59
CA THR A 147 5.05 -11.41 -10.99
C THR A 147 6.17 -10.74 -10.20
N GLU A 148 6.71 -11.41 -9.17
CA GLU A 148 7.78 -10.88 -8.32
C GLU A 148 8.96 -10.34 -9.12
N GLN A 149 9.53 -11.13 -10.04
CA GLN A 149 10.75 -10.76 -10.74
C GLN A 149 10.55 -9.49 -11.59
N ALA A 150 9.44 -9.44 -12.34
CA ALA A 150 9.09 -8.28 -13.17
C ALA A 150 8.86 -7.04 -12.30
N PHE A 151 8.15 -7.20 -11.17
CA PHE A 151 7.92 -6.13 -10.20
C PHE A 151 9.25 -5.56 -9.67
N ARG A 152 10.19 -6.43 -9.25
CA ARG A 152 11.50 -5.98 -8.74
C ARG A 152 12.32 -5.24 -9.80
N GLN A 153 12.33 -5.75 -11.03
CA GLN A 153 13.03 -5.10 -12.14
C GLN A 153 12.45 -3.71 -12.40
N HIS A 154 11.12 -3.58 -12.45
CA HIS A 154 10.46 -2.29 -12.64
C HIS A 154 10.81 -1.30 -11.53
N LYS A 155 10.73 -1.73 -10.26
CA LYS A 155 11.04 -0.88 -9.11
C LYS A 155 12.52 -0.50 -9.02
N ALA A 156 13.45 -1.34 -9.50
CA ALA A 156 14.88 -1.04 -9.51
C ALA A 156 15.27 0.04 -10.54
N VAL A 157 14.54 0.14 -11.66
CA VAL A 157 14.81 1.14 -12.72
C VAL A 157 14.31 2.54 -12.30
N GLY A 158 13.39 2.62 -11.33
CA GLY A 158 12.81 3.89 -10.89
C GLY A 158 11.79 4.49 -11.87
N ASP A 159 11.36 3.75 -12.89
CA ASP A 159 10.35 4.14 -13.90
C ASP A 159 8.90 4.08 -13.37
N GLY A 160 8.72 4.38 -12.07
CA GLY A 160 7.41 4.42 -11.42
C GLY A 160 6.51 5.52 -11.97
N TYR A 161 5.23 5.48 -11.57
CA TYR A 161 4.22 6.46 -11.97
C TYR A 161 4.65 7.91 -11.69
N LEU A 162 5.36 8.14 -10.59
CA LEU A 162 5.88 9.47 -10.24
C LEU A 162 6.92 9.98 -11.25
N LYS A 163 7.84 9.14 -11.73
CA LYS A 163 8.79 9.54 -12.76
C LYS A 163 8.08 9.83 -14.08
N GLN A 164 7.07 9.04 -14.44
CA GLN A 164 6.25 9.30 -15.64
C GLN A 164 5.45 10.61 -15.52
N VAL A 165 4.95 10.93 -14.33
CA VAL A 165 4.30 12.21 -14.03
C VAL A 165 5.30 13.37 -14.08
N ASP A 166 6.49 13.20 -13.51
CA ASP A 166 7.57 14.18 -13.57
C ASP A 166 8.01 14.42 -15.02
N ASP A 167 8.27 13.36 -15.79
CA ASP A 167 8.61 13.43 -17.22
C ASP A 167 7.49 14.12 -18.03
N TYR A 168 6.22 13.86 -17.70
CA TYR A 168 5.08 14.53 -18.31
C TYR A 168 5.04 16.03 -17.95
N ILE A 169 5.25 16.39 -16.68
CA ILE A 169 5.29 17.77 -16.20
C ILE A 169 6.46 18.52 -16.84
N GLU A 170 7.65 17.92 -16.90
CA GLU A 170 8.83 18.48 -17.56
C GLU A 170 8.59 18.65 -19.07
N GLY A 171 8.03 17.64 -19.72
CA GLY A 171 7.64 17.71 -21.13
C GLY A 171 6.55 18.75 -21.41
N ALA A 172 5.67 19.05 -20.46
CA ALA A 172 4.66 20.11 -20.57
C ALA A 172 5.28 21.51 -20.40
N LYS A 173 6.21 21.69 -19.45
CA LYS A 173 6.95 22.96 -19.26
C LYS A 173 7.77 23.33 -20.49
N ASN A 174 8.41 22.36 -21.13
CA ASN A 174 9.21 22.56 -22.34
C ASN A 174 8.37 22.83 -23.62
N ARG A 175 7.04 22.71 -23.54
CA ARG A 175 6.11 22.99 -24.64
C ARG A 175 5.37 24.31 -24.52
N LEU A 176 5.55 25.05 -23.42
CA LEU A 176 5.02 26.40 -23.31
C LEU A 176 5.89 27.33 -24.17
N PRO A 177 5.35 27.99 -25.21
CA PRO A 177 6.09 29.02 -25.92
C PRO A 177 6.38 30.15 -24.92
N TYR A 178 7.63 30.62 -24.88
CA TYR A 178 7.96 31.87 -24.21
C TYR A 178 6.97 32.94 -24.69
N PRO A 179 6.35 33.74 -23.79
CA PRO A 179 5.53 34.85 -24.24
C PRO A 179 6.40 35.77 -25.10
N PRO A 180 5.89 36.28 -26.23
CA PRO A 180 6.66 37.21 -27.04
C PRO A 180 7.00 38.43 -26.19
N ASP A 181 8.30 38.76 -26.16
CA ASP A 181 8.80 39.98 -25.53
C ASP A 181 8.08 41.18 -26.15
N TYR A 182 7.38 41.96 -25.30
CA TYR A 182 6.80 43.26 -25.63
C TYR A 182 7.51 44.36 -24.85
#